data_AF-A0A6A5T2M5-F1
#
_entry.id   AF-A0A6A5T2M5-F1
#
_cell.length_a   1.000
_cell.length_b   1.000
_cell.length_c   1.000
_cell.angle_alpha   90.00
_cell.angle_beta   90.00
_cell.angle_gamma   90.00
#
_symmetry.space_group_name_H-M   'P 1'
#
loop_
_entity.id
_entity.type
_entity.pdbx_description
1 polymer ?
#
loop_
_entity_poly.entity_id
_entity_poly.type
_entity_poly.pdbx_seq_one_letter_code
_entity_poly.pdbx_strand_id
1 'polypeptide(L)'
;MSSPESDNDADRIRQSLMTLSAAVREMTPIGAKPIPATPDRFNFLARPSSSSCCRICALPGHQSPNITKAAFCRLALLSLVGFWEDIAAHVSFLYEHSERFQKAVQKNEPTYEMRLHDSGPPLKGGGIEEVLTERLTRNWVKFLAHVARIRAKVNVVLGEAEVTGLERVVKGLSGFLLDGLTLTDLYERSVAKEV
;
A
#
# COMPACT_ATOMS: atom_id res chain seq x y z
N MET A 1 10.17 24.97 -30.01
CA MET A 1 10.17 23.56 -30.40
C MET A 1 10.25 22.75 -29.12
N SER A 2 9.13 22.16 -28.69
CA SER A 2 9.10 21.28 -27.51
C SER A 2 9.76 19.95 -27.89
N SER A 3 10.65 19.44 -27.05
CA SER A 3 11.34 18.18 -27.30
C SER A 3 10.33 17.02 -27.29
N PRO A 4 10.43 16.04 -28.20
CA PRO A 4 9.51 14.88 -28.23
C PRO A 4 9.52 14.05 -26.93
N GLU A 5 10.55 14.21 -26.09
CA GLU A 5 10.64 13.60 -24.76
C GLU A 5 9.66 14.24 -23.76
N SER A 6 9.39 15.56 -23.84
CA SER A 6 8.53 16.25 -22.87
C SER A 6 7.05 15.91 -23.03
N ASP A 7 6.59 15.65 -24.26
CA ASP A 7 5.20 15.27 -24.53
C ASP A 7 4.92 13.82 -24.06
N ASN A 8 5.90 12.93 -24.19
CA ASN A 8 5.81 11.55 -23.69
C ASN A 8 5.75 11.50 -22.16
N ASP A 9 6.56 12.31 -21.47
CA ASP A 9 6.55 12.36 -20.01
C ASP A 9 5.24 12.92 -19.44
N ALA A 10 4.68 13.97 -20.06
CA ALA A 10 3.38 14.51 -19.66
C ALA A 10 2.25 13.47 -19.75
N ASP A 11 2.25 12.66 -20.81
CA ASP A 11 1.28 11.58 -20.99
C ASP A 11 1.47 10.45 -19.98
N ARG A 12 2.71 10.04 -19.73
CA ARG A 12 3.03 9.01 -18.73
C ARG A 12 2.72 9.47 -17.30
N ILE A 13 2.93 10.74 -16.98
CA ILE A 13 2.55 11.35 -15.69
C ILE A 13 1.03 11.26 -15.53
N ARG A 14 0.27 11.69 -16.54
CA ARG A 14 -1.20 11.63 -16.51
C ARG A 14 -1.70 10.20 -16.34
N GLN A 15 -1.15 9.25 -17.10
CA GLN A 15 -1.51 7.84 -17.00
C GLN A 15 -1.21 7.29 -15.60
N SER A 16 -0.04 7.60 -15.04
CA SER A 16 0.33 7.16 -13.69
C SER A 16 -0.60 7.75 -12.62
N LEU A 17 -0.95 9.04 -12.71
CA LEU A 17 -1.92 9.67 -11.81
C LEU A 17 -3.31 9.03 -11.92
N MET A 18 -3.76 8.70 -13.14
CA MET A 18 -5.03 8.01 -13.36
C MET A 18 -5.02 6.60 -12.75
N THR A 19 -3.94 5.83 -12.94
CA THR A 19 -3.78 4.50 -12.36
C THR A 19 -3.81 4.57 -10.83
N LEU A 20 -3.03 5.46 -10.22
CA LEU A 20 -3.03 5.64 -8.77
C LEU A 20 -4.39 6.10 -8.23
N SER A 21 -5.10 6.97 -8.95
CA SER A 21 -6.45 7.40 -8.60
C SER A 21 -7.46 6.25 -8.61
N ALA A 22 -7.40 5.38 -9.62
CA ALA A 22 -8.22 4.18 -9.66
C ALA A 22 -7.90 3.24 -8.50
N ALA A 23 -6.61 2.96 -8.26
CA ALA A 23 -6.17 2.09 -7.17
C ALA A 23 -6.61 2.62 -5.79
N VAL A 24 -6.43 3.92 -5.54
CA VAL A 24 -6.83 4.58 -4.30
C VAL A 24 -8.34 4.55 -4.05
N ARG A 25 -9.17 4.62 -5.11
CA ARG A 25 -10.62 4.42 -4.96
C ARG A 25 -10.92 3.00 -4.50
N GLU A 26 -10.26 2.00 -5.09
CA GLU A 26 -10.42 0.58 -4.74
C GLU A 26 -9.84 0.21 -3.38
N MET A 27 -9.00 1.07 -2.80
CA MET A 27 -8.48 0.96 -1.44
C MET A 27 -9.51 1.36 -0.35
N THR A 28 -10.67 1.91 -0.73
CA THR A 28 -11.72 2.29 0.23
C THR A 28 -12.81 1.21 0.33
N PRO A 29 -13.46 1.03 1.49
CA PRO A 29 -14.57 0.08 1.63
C PRO A 29 -15.68 0.26 0.58
N ILE A 30 -15.99 1.51 0.23
CA ILE A 30 -17.04 1.86 -0.74
C ILE A 30 -16.60 1.56 -2.18
N GLY A 31 -15.33 1.84 -2.51
CA GLY A 31 -14.81 1.64 -3.87
C GLY A 31 -14.22 0.25 -4.12
N ALA A 32 -14.10 -0.60 -3.10
CA ALA A 32 -13.47 -1.90 -3.22
C ALA A 32 -14.29 -2.86 -4.08
N LYS A 33 -13.70 -3.35 -5.18
CA LYS A 33 -14.30 -4.38 -6.05
C LYS A 33 -14.48 -5.72 -5.30
N PRO A 34 -15.38 -6.61 -5.71
CA PRO A 34 -15.41 -7.98 -5.18
C PRO A 34 -14.06 -8.70 -5.31
N ILE A 35 -13.76 -9.66 -4.41
CA ILE A 35 -12.55 -10.49 -4.54
C ILE A 35 -12.78 -11.49 -5.68
N PRO A 36 -11.96 -11.48 -6.75
CA PRO A 36 -12.11 -12.45 -7.84
C PRO A 36 -11.74 -13.87 -7.37
N ALA A 37 -12.17 -14.88 -8.12
CA ALA A 37 -11.87 -16.28 -7.78
C ALA A 37 -10.35 -16.58 -7.77
N THR A 38 -9.60 -15.92 -8.64
CA THR A 38 -8.13 -15.99 -8.74
C THR A 38 -7.54 -14.58 -8.69
N PRO A 39 -7.30 -14.03 -7.49
CA PRO A 39 -6.77 -12.69 -7.35
C PRO A 39 -5.33 -12.59 -7.85
N ASP A 40 -5.08 -11.69 -8.78
CA ASP A 40 -3.74 -11.32 -9.24
C ASP A 40 -3.53 -9.82 -9.01
N ARG A 41 -2.35 -9.47 -8.49
CA ARG A 41 -1.95 -8.10 -8.11
C ARG A 41 -3.09 -7.32 -7.42
N PHE A 42 -3.65 -7.89 -6.36
CA PHE A 42 -4.91 -7.43 -5.76
C PHE A 42 -4.80 -6.93 -4.31
N ASN A 43 -5.43 -5.79 -4.01
CA ASN A 43 -5.52 -5.29 -2.64
C ASN A 43 -6.69 -5.91 -1.85
N PHE A 44 -6.37 -6.87 -0.98
CA PHE A 44 -7.31 -7.51 -0.08
C PHE A 44 -7.72 -6.65 1.12
N LEU A 45 -6.92 -5.66 1.50
CA LEU A 45 -7.06 -4.96 2.78
C LEU A 45 -8.17 -3.90 2.76
N ALA A 46 -8.64 -3.46 1.60
CA ALA A 46 -9.66 -2.41 1.48
C ALA A 46 -11.05 -2.79 2.04
N ARG A 47 -11.32 -4.09 2.19
CA ARG A 47 -12.66 -4.63 2.38
C ARG A 47 -12.94 -4.79 3.88
N PRO A 48 -14.13 -4.37 4.37
CA PRO A 48 -14.53 -4.67 5.72
C PRO A 48 -14.61 -6.20 5.90
N SER A 49 -14.20 -6.67 7.07
CA SER A 49 -14.09 -8.10 7.43
C SER A 49 -15.44 -8.81 7.62
N SER A 50 -16.46 -8.44 6.85
CA SER A 50 -17.79 -9.08 6.85
C SER A 50 -17.73 -10.53 6.34
N SER A 51 -16.67 -10.90 5.63
CA SER A 51 -16.31 -12.30 5.34
C SER A 51 -15.29 -12.80 6.37
N SER A 52 -15.45 -14.04 6.84
CA SER A 52 -14.49 -14.66 7.75
C SER A 52 -13.08 -14.61 7.14
N CYS A 53 -12.20 -13.79 7.70
CA CYS A 53 -10.80 -13.72 7.26
C CYS A 53 -10.10 -15.07 7.47
N CYS A 54 -9.06 -15.35 6.68
CA CYS A 54 -8.24 -16.52 6.87
C CYS A 54 -7.58 -16.50 8.27
N ARG A 55 -7.63 -17.60 9.03
CA ARG A 55 -7.01 -17.64 10.37
C ARG A 55 -5.47 -17.56 10.36
N ILE A 56 -4.85 -17.83 9.20
CA ILE A 56 -3.40 -17.82 9.04
C ILE A 56 -2.93 -16.42 8.69
N CYS A 57 -3.24 -15.92 7.48
CA CYS A 57 -2.77 -14.61 7.03
C CYS A 57 -3.74 -13.46 7.36
N ALA A 58 -4.95 -13.73 7.85
CA ALA A 58 -5.95 -12.73 8.19
C ALA A 58 -6.35 -11.80 7.03
N LEU A 59 -6.24 -12.29 5.79
CA LEU A 59 -6.83 -11.70 4.60
C LEU A 59 -8.19 -12.35 4.29
N PRO A 60 -9.16 -11.61 3.72
CA PRO A 60 -10.44 -12.15 3.28
C PRO A 60 -10.35 -12.97 1.98
N GLY A 61 -11.45 -13.64 1.62
CA GLY A 61 -11.65 -14.26 0.30
C GLY A 61 -11.04 -15.66 0.14
N HIS A 62 -10.36 -16.20 1.14
CA HIS A 62 -9.84 -17.56 1.11
C HIS A 62 -9.70 -18.15 2.52
N GLN A 63 -9.47 -19.46 2.59
CA GLN A 63 -9.07 -20.17 3.79
C GLN A 63 -7.92 -21.13 3.46
N SER A 64 -7.13 -21.47 4.46
CA SER A 64 -6.09 -22.50 4.35
C SER A 64 -6.17 -23.41 5.58
N PRO A 65 -6.02 -24.73 5.45
CA PRO A 65 -6.25 -25.68 6.54
C PRO A 65 -5.33 -25.44 7.75
N ASN A 66 -4.06 -25.18 7.51
CA ASN A 66 -3.06 -24.86 8.53
C ASN A 66 -1.84 -24.17 7.89
N ILE A 67 -0.91 -23.69 8.72
CA ILE A 67 0.23 -22.90 8.27
C ILE A 67 1.19 -23.66 7.35
N THR A 68 1.32 -24.99 7.49
CA THR A 68 2.20 -25.82 6.66
C THR A 68 1.55 -26.23 5.34
N LYS A 69 0.22 -26.06 5.20
CA LYS A 69 -0.57 -26.30 3.98
C LYS A 69 -1.26 -25.01 3.52
N ALA A 70 -0.51 -23.91 3.46
CA ALA A 70 -1.03 -22.56 3.28
C ALA A 70 -0.92 -22.02 1.83
N ALA A 71 -1.18 -22.86 0.82
CA ALA A 71 -1.03 -22.49 -0.59
C ALA A 71 -1.89 -21.27 -0.98
N PHE A 72 -3.14 -21.20 -0.51
CA PHE A 72 -4.01 -20.06 -0.78
C PHE A 72 -3.55 -18.79 -0.05
N CYS A 73 -3.00 -18.91 1.16
CA CYS A 73 -2.39 -17.76 1.84
C CYS A 73 -1.17 -17.25 1.09
N ARG A 74 -0.32 -18.14 0.57
CA ARG A 74 0.83 -17.75 -0.24
C ARG A 74 0.38 -16.98 -1.49
N LEU A 75 -0.59 -17.51 -2.24
CA LEU A 75 -1.14 -16.81 -3.41
C LEU A 75 -1.71 -15.44 -3.06
N ALA A 76 -2.50 -15.33 -1.99
CA ALA A 76 -3.08 -14.06 -1.57
C ALA A 76 -2.01 -13.03 -1.12
N LEU A 77 -0.98 -13.48 -0.40
CA LEU A 77 0.13 -12.62 0.01
C LEU A 77 0.94 -12.14 -1.20
N LEU A 78 1.28 -13.03 -2.14
CA LEU A 78 2.00 -12.65 -3.36
C LEU A 78 1.19 -11.69 -4.22
N SER A 79 -0.12 -11.93 -4.36
CA SER A 79 -1.03 -11.03 -5.06
C SER A 79 -1.09 -9.64 -4.39
N LEU A 80 -1.13 -9.59 -3.06
CA LEU A 80 -1.08 -8.34 -2.31
C LEU A 80 0.26 -7.60 -2.46
N VAL A 81 1.39 -8.33 -2.47
CA VAL A 81 2.72 -7.75 -2.70
C VAL A 81 2.83 -7.22 -4.13
N GLY A 82 2.39 -8.01 -5.13
CA GLY A 82 2.39 -7.60 -6.53
C GLY A 82 1.54 -6.36 -6.80
N PHE A 83 0.41 -6.20 -6.10
CA PHE A 83 -0.35 -4.95 -6.13
C PHE A 83 0.53 -3.75 -5.71
N TRP A 84 1.27 -3.88 -4.61
CA TRP A 84 2.13 -2.79 -4.13
C TRP A 84 3.37 -2.58 -5.00
N GLU A 85 3.88 -3.61 -5.68
CA GLU A 85 4.92 -3.44 -6.70
C GLU A 85 4.45 -2.54 -7.85
N ASP A 86 3.22 -2.71 -8.34
CA ASP A 86 2.66 -1.82 -9.38
C ASP A 86 2.54 -0.39 -8.88
N ILE A 87 2.04 -0.22 -7.66
CA ILE A 87 1.92 1.11 -7.04
C ILE A 87 3.31 1.74 -6.88
N ALA A 88 4.31 0.97 -6.45
CA ALA A 88 5.68 1.44 -6.29
C ALA A 88 6.28 1.96 -7.61
N ALA A 89 6.03 1.28 -8.73
CA ALA A 89 6.50 1.73 -10.04
C ALA A 89 5.92 3.09 -10.42
N HIS A 90 4.62 3.31 -10.23
CA HIS A 90 3.98 4.59 -10.51
C HIS A 90 4.38 5.70 -9.53
N VAL A 91 4.50 5.38 -8.23
CA VAL A 91 4.96 6.34 -7.21
C VAL A 91 6.38 6.79 -7.51
N SER A 92 7.29 5.86 -7.79
CA SER A 92 8.69 6.17 -8.13
C SER A 92 8.77 7.06 -9.37
N PHE A 93 8.04 6.69 -10.44
CA PHE A 93 8.01 7.47 -11.67
C PHE A 93 7.48 8.90 -11.43
N LEU A 94 6.36 9.04 -10.71
CA LEU A 94 5.81 10.36 -10.42
C LEU A 94 6.69 11.19 -9.49
N TYR A 95 7.38 10.56 -8.54
CA TYR A 95 8.31 11.26 -7.65
C TYR A 95 9.49 11.85 -8.43
N GLU A 96 9.99 11.13 -9.44
CA GLU A 96 11.11 11.58 -10.27
C GLU A 96 10.69 12.64 -11.30
N HIS A 97 9.50 12.52 -11.89
CA HIS A 97 9.11 13.32 -13.06
C HIS A 97 8.00 14.36 -12.81
N SER A 98 7.32 14.34 -11.65
CA SER A 98 6.27 15.31 -11.31
C SER A 98 6.62 16.10 -10.06
N GLU A 99 7.05 17.35 -10.25
CA GLU A 99 7.40 18.27 -9.15
C GLU A 99 6.23 18.45 -8.16
N ARG A 100 4.99 18.46 -8.66
CA ARG A 100 3.79 18.55 -7.81
C ARG A 100 3.62 17.31 -6.93
N PHE A 101 3.84 16.13 -7.48
CA PHE A 101 3.76 14.88 -6.72
C PHE A 101 4.91 14.77 -5.72
N GLN A 102 6.13 15.11 -6.13
CA GLN A 102 7.29 15.16 -5.25
C GLN A 102 7.06 16.08 -4.04
N LYS A 103 6.54 17.30 -4.28
CA LYS A 103 6.18 18.24 -3.20
C LYS A 103 5.06 17.70 -2.31
N ALA A 104 4.07 17.02 -2.87
CA ALA A 104 3.00 16.38 -2.10
C ALA A 104 3.57 15.30 -1.17
N VAL A 105 4.51 14.49 -1.66
CA VAL A 105 5.23 13.48 -0.88
C VAL A 105 6.05 14.11 0.25
N GLN A 106 6.84 15.14 -0.05
CA GLN A 106 7.68 15.83 0.96
C GLN A 106 6.88 16.55 2.05
N LYS A 107 5.67 17.01 1.73
CA LYS A 107 4.76 17.67 2.69
C LYS A 107 3.89 16.68 3.46
N ASN A 108 3.87 15.41 3.08
CA ASN A 108 3.02 14.42 3.71
C ASN A 108 3.58 14.05 5.08
N GLU A 109 2.70 14.01 6.08
CA GLU A 109 3.05 13.75 7.48
C GLU A 109 2.49 12.38 7.90
N PRO A 110 3.24 11.29 7.67
CA PRO A 110 2.79 9.96 8.05
C PRO A 110 2.63 9.85 9.57
N THR A 111 1.55 9.21 10.02
CA THR A 111 1.32 8.93 11.45
C THR A 111 0.92 7.47 11.67
N TYR A 112 1.15 6.95 12.87
CA TYR A 112 0.79 5.57 13.20
C TYR A 112 -0.72 5.30 13.06
N GLU A 113 -1.56 6.26 13.42
CA GLU A 113 -3.03 6.12 13.38
C GLU A 113 -3.61 6.07 11.96
N MET A 114 -2.84 6.45 10.94
CA MET A 114 -3.26 6.31 9.55
C MET A 114 -3.56 4.85 9.13
N ARG A 115 -3.11 3.84 9.90
CA ARG A 115 -3.46 2.43 9.71
C ARG A 115 -4.96 2.15 9.93
N LEU A 116 -5.66 3.00 10.67
CA LEU A 116 -7.08 2.88 10.98
C LEU A 116 -7.89 3.65 9.93
N HIS A 117 -8.77 2.95 9.21
CA HIS A 117 -9.59 3.56 8.16
C HIS A 117 -10.60 4.58 8.68
N ASP A 118 -11.11 4.37 9.90
CA ASP A 118 -12.31 5.04 10.40
C ASP A 118 -12.02 6.10 11.48
N SER A 119 -10.78 6.20 11.96
CA SER A 119 -10.41 7.09 13.07
C SER A 119 -9.22 8.01 12.78
N GLY A 120 -8.62 7.95 11.59
CA GLY A 120 -7.61 8.92 11.20
C GLY A 120 -8.23 10.31 10.97
N PRO A 121 -7.43 11.40 11.03
CA PRO A 121 -7.91 12.74 10.75
C PRO A 121 -8.60 12.80 9.37
N PRO A 122 -9.60 13.67 9.16
CA PRO A 122 -10.20 13.84 7.84
C PRO A 122 -9.12 14.17 6.81
N LEU A 123 -9.30 13.68 5.58
CA LEU A 123 -8.36 13.96 4.49
C LEU A 123 -8.17 15.46 4.36
N LYS A 124 -6.91 15.90 4.28
CA LYS A 124 -6.62 17.31 4.01
C LYS A 124 -7.14 17.59 2.59
N GLY A 125 -8.10 18.51 2.46
CA GLY A 125 -8.55 18.99 1.16
C GLY A 125 -7.36 19.64 0.43
N GLY A 126 -7.21 19.38 -0.87
CA GLY A 126 -6.00 19.81 -1.58
C GLY A 126 -5.97 19.39 -3.05
N GLY A 127 -4.80 19.52 -3.65
CA GLY A 127 -4.55 19.06 -5.02
C GLY A 127 -4.69 17.54 -5.14
N ILE A 128 -4.90 17.05 -6.37
CA ILE A 128 -5.06 15.61 -6.60
C ILE A 128 -3.85 14.81 -6.09
N GLU A 129 -2.64 15.33 -6.24
CA GLU A 129 -1.41 14.68 -5.79
C GLU A 129 -1.32 14.57 -4.26
N GLU A 130 -1.78 15.59 -3.53
CA GLU A 130 -1.82 15.59 -2.07
C GLU A 130 -2.83 14.54 -1.57
N VAL A 131 -4.03 14.52 -2.15
CA VAL A 131 -5.06 13.53 -1.83
C VAL A 131 -4.60 12.11 -2.14
N LEU A 132 -3.94 11.90 -3.28
CA LEU A 132 -3.39 10.59 -3.64
C LEU A 132 -2.31 10.16 -2.65
N THR A 133 -1.35 11.04 -2.36
CA THR A 133 -0.24 10.75 -1.44
C THR A 133 -0.76 10.38 -0.05
N GLU A 134 -1.70 11.15 0.50
CA GLU A 134 -2.26 10.88 1.83
C GLU A 134 -2.99 9.53 1.85
N ARG A 135 -3.81 9.23 0.84
CA ARG A 135 -4.55 7.96 0.77
C ARG A 135 -3.64 6.76 0.53
N LEU A 136 -2.61 6.90 -0.30
CA LEU A 136 -1.59 5.87 -0.50
C LEU A 136 -0.85 5.60 0.81
N THR A 137 -0.45 6.65 1.53
CA THR A 137 0.22 6.55 2.82
C THR A 137 -0.63 5.79 3.84
N ARG A 138 -1.91 6.14 3.99
CA ARG A 138 -2.83 5.43 4.90
C ARG A 138 -2.91 3.93 4.60
N ASN A 139 -3.10 3.59 3.34
CA ASN A 139 -3.19 2.19 2.92
C ASN A 139 -1.85 1.46 3.06
N TRP A 140 -0.75 2.17 2.86
CA TRP A 140 0.59 1.64 3.05
C TRP A 140 0.88 1.34 4.52
N VAL A 141 0.58 2.26 5.44
CA VAL A 141 0.72 2.01 6.89
C VAL A 141 -0.19 0.85 7.32
N LYS A 142 -1.40 0.74 6.77
CA LYS A 142 -2.29 -0.41 7.00
C LYS A 142 -1.67 -1.72 6.52
N PHE A 143 -1.05 -1.73 5.34
CA PHE A 143 -0.33 -2.90 4.82
C PHE A 143 0.84 -3.29 5.72
N LEU A 144 1.67 -2.32 6.14
CA LEU A 144 2.77 -2.57 7.05
C LEU A 144 2.27 -3.13 8.39
N ALA A 145 1.21 -2.57 8.96
CA ALA A 145 0.61 -3.06 10.20
C ALA A 145 0.06 -4.50 10.04
N HIS A 146 -0.54 -4.81 8.90
CA HIS A 146 -0.97 -6.16 8.57
C HIS A 146 0.22 -7.14 8.55
N VAL A 147 1.26 -6.84 7.75
CA VAL A 147 2.44 -7.67 7.61
C VAL A 147 3.17 -7.85 8.94
N ALA A 148 3.35 -6.78 9.72
CA ALA A 148 3.96 -6.83 11.04
C ALA A 148 3.23 -7.80 11.98
N ARG A 149 1.89 -7.76 11.99
CA ARG A 149 1.06 -8.66 12.80
C ARG A 149 1.24 -10.14 12.43
N ILE A 150 1.50 -10.44 11.16
CA ILE A 150 1.64 -11.81 10.67
C ILE A 150 3.08 -12.19 10.31
N ARG A 151 4.09 -11.41 10.72
CA ARG A 151 5.50 -11.55 10.28
C ARG A 151 6.03 -12.98 10.42
N ALA A 152 5.85 -13.60 11.59
CA ALA A 152 6.29 -14.97 11.83
C ALA A 152 5.63 -15.97 10.85
N LYS A 153 4.36 -15.74 10.50
CA LYS A 153 3.64 -16.59 9.54
C LYS A 153 4.08 -16.32 8.11
N VAL A 154 4.36 -15.07 7.75
CA VAL A 154 4.88 -14.71 6.43
C VAL A 154 6.17 -15.46 6.13
N ASN A 155 7.09 -15.54 7.09
CA ASN A 155 8.36 -16.27 6.94
C ASN A 155 8.21 -17.80 6.81
N VAL A 156 7.04 -18.36 7.16
CA VAL A 156 6.74 -19.79 6.98
C VAL A 156 5.97 -20.04 5.68
N VAL A 157 5.09 -19.12 5.31
CA VAL A 157 4.21 -19.25 4.14
C VAL A 157 4.91 -18.86 2.85
N LEU A 158 5.81 -17.87 2.90
CA LEU A 158 6.59 -17.38 1.76
C LEU A 158 7.99 -18.01 1.78
N GLY A 159 8.53 -18.27 0.59
CA GLY A 159 9.93 -18.64 0.41
C GLY A 159 10.88 -17.45 0.53
N GLU A 160 12.17 -17.72 0.66
CA GLU A 160 13.21 -16.70 0.88
C GLU A 160 13.24 -15.60 -0.20
N ALA A 161 13.12 -16.00 -1.48
CA ALA A 161 13.08 -15.05 -2.59
C ALA A 161 11.87 -14.10 -2.52
N GLU A 162 10.73 -14.59 -2.01
CA GLU A 162 9.47 -13.85 -1.91
C GLU A 162 9.49 -12.90 -0.73
N VAL A 163 10.08 -13.32 0.39
CA VAL A 163 10.36 -12.46 1.54
C VAL A 163 11.31 -11.32 1.12
N THR A 164 12.36 -11.64 0.37
CA THR A 164 13.28 -10.62 -0.18
C THR A 164 12.56 -9.63 -1.10
N GLY A 165 11.64 -10.11 -1.93
CA GLY A 165 10.78 -9.27 -2.77
C GLY A 165 9.92 -8.32 -1.93
N LEU A 166 9.24 -8.86 -0.91
CA LEU A 166 8.45 -8.08 0.04
C LEU A 166 9.30 -6.99 0.72
N GLU A 167 10.48 -7.32 1.23
CA GLU A 167 11.37 -6.37 1.89
C GLU A 167 11.83 -5.24 0.97
N ARG A 168 12.07 -5.54 -0.32
CA ARG A 168 12.40 -4.52 -1.33
C ARG A 168 11.26 -3.53 -1.54
N VAL A 169 10.03 -4.03 -1.68
CA VAL A 169 8.83 -3.18 -1.81
C VAL A 169 8.64 -2.35 -0.55
N VAL A 170 8.83 -2.96 0.63
CA VAL A 170 8.74 -2.26 1.92
C VAL A 170 9.73 -1.11 1.98
N LYS A 171 10.99 -1.35 1.64
CA LYS A 171 12.04 -0.33 1.64
C LYS A 171 11.74 0.79 0.64
N GLY A 172 11.36 0.45 -0.60
CA GLY A 172 11.10 1.43 -1.64
C GLY A 172 9.93 2.35 -1.31
N LEU A 173 8.76 1.79 -1.03
CA LEU A 173 7.56 2.59 -0.76
C LEU A 173 7.63 3.35 0.56
N SER A 174 8.31 2.82 1.60
CA SER A 174 8.50 3.57 2.84
C SER A 174 9.45 4.76 2.65
N GLY A 175 10.44 4.64 1.76
CA GLY A 175 11.29 5.77 1.37
C GLY A 175 10.50 6.94 0.78
N PHE A 176 9.47 6.65 -0.03
CA PHE A 176 8.59 7.68 -0.58
C PHE A 176 7.52 8.12 0.43
N LEU A 177 6.67 7.19 0.88
CA LEU A 177 5.43 7.52 1.59
C LEU A 177 5.61 7.81 3.07
N LEU A 178 6.69 7.30 3.68
CA LEU A 178 6.95 7.43 5.11
C LEU A 178 8.19 8.25 5.44
N ASP A 179 8.80 8.93 4.47
CA ASP A 179 10.06 9.67 4.65
C ASP A 179 11.17 8.79 5.26
N GLY A 180 11.23 7.51 4.83
CA GLY A 180 12.19 6.53 5.32
C GLY A 180 11.87 5.93 6.70
N LEU A 181 10.79 6.36 7.35
CA LEU A 181 10.39 5.83 8.66
C LEU A 181 9.78 4.44 8.56
N THR A 182 9.98 3.65 9.62
CA THR A 182 9.34 2.35 9.82
C THR A 182 8.03 2.50 10.59
N LEU A 183 7.21 1.44 10.59
CA LEU A 183 6.01 1.39 11.42
C LEU A 183 6.33 1.54 12.93
N THR A 184 7.48 1.02 13.37
CA THR A 184 7.95 1.16 14.77
C THR A 184 8.25 2.62 15.10
N ASP A 185 8.96 3.33 14.22
CA ASP A 185 9.27 4.76 14.42
C ASP A 185 7.99 5.60 14.53
N LEU A 186 7.00 5.30 13.69
CA LEU A 186 5.70 5.97 13.75
C LEU A 186 4.98 5.71 15.08
N TYR A 187 5.04 4.48 15.60
CA TYR A 187 4.44 4.10 16.88
C TYR A 187 5.12 4.79 18.06
N GLU A 188 6.45 4.80 18.11
CA GLU A 188 7.20 5.47 19.17
C GLU A 188 6.89 6.97 19.21
N ARG A 189 6.79 7.61 18.04
CA ARG A 189 6.37 9.00 17.91
C ARG A 189 4.94 9.26 18.37
N SER A 190 4.01 8.31 18.18
CA SER A 190 2.63 8.50 18.66
C SER A 190 2.57 8.43 20.19
N VAL A 191 3.28 7.48 20.81
CA VAL A 191 3.34 7.36 22.27
C VAL A 191 4.04 8.56 22.90
N ALA A 192 5.13 9.06 22.32
CA ALA A 192 5.86 10.21 22.84
C ALA A 192 5.08 11.53 22.77
N LYS A 193 4.04 11.64 21.93
CA LYS A 193 3.16 12.82 21.85
C LYS A 193 2.00 12.78 22.85
N GLU A 194 1.77 11.63 23.50
CA GLU A 194 0.73 11.45 24.52
C GLU A 194 1.23 11.74 25.95
N VAL A 195 2.53 12.06 26.12
CA VAL A 195 3.19 12.43 27.38
C VAL A 195 3.49 13.93 27.40
#